data_AF-A0A2J6HQW4-F1
#
_entry.id   AF-A0A2J6HQW4-F1
#
_cell.length_a   1.000
_cell.length_b   1.000
_cell.length_c   1.000
_cell.angle_alpha   90.00
_cell.angle_beta   90.00
_cell.angle_gamma   90.00
#
_symmetry.space_group_name_H-M   'P 1'
#
loop_
_entity.id
_entity.type
_entity.pdbx_description
1 polymer ?
#
loop_
_entity_poly.entity_id
_entity_poly.type
_entity_poly.pdbx_seq_one_letter_code
_entity_poly.pdbx_strand_id
1 'polypeptide(L)'
;MAYYHSSYGSPKKKNGKGKKIFFFFLLILVLLAAGAGYLLYNIILKPNVWTPDQEAVAITIPTGSDYENVKNILYSQGLIIHRQNFEWLAEKKKYPNAVKPGKYLIDSTMSNNDLINLLRSGEQVPVQLIFNNIRGIYQLAETVSSQI
;
A
#
# COMPACT_ATOMS: atom_id res chain seq x y z
N MET A 1 26.50 58.65 -52.38
CA MET A 1 26.04 58.22 -51.04
C MET A 1 25.76 56.73 -51.11
N ALA A 2 26.46 55.91 -50.32
CA ALA A 2 26.31 54.45 -50.38
C ALA A 2 25.01 54.03 -49.68
N TYR A 3 24.07 53.47 -50.45
CA TYR A 3 22.82 52.93 -49.93
C TYR A 3 23.11 51.60 -49.24
N TYR A 4 23.15 51.61 -47.90
CA TYR A 4 23.28 50.39 -47.10
C TYR A 4 21.95 49.63 -47.14
N HIS A 5 21.95 48.42 -47.70
CA HIS A 5 20.76 47.56 -47.69
C HIS A 5 20.52 47.06 -46.25
N SER A 6 19.30 47.21 -45.75
CA SER A 6 18.91 46.90 -44.36
C SER A 6 19.08 45.43 -43.95
N SER A 7 19.44 44.56 -44.90
CA SER A 7 19.69 43.13 -44.71
C SER A 7 21.07 42.80 -44.15
N TYR A 8 22.00 43.75 -44.06
CA TYR A 8 23.33 43.54 -43.46
C TYR A 8 23.38 43.75 -41.93
N GLY A 9 22.24 43.60 -41.24
CA GLY A 9 22.16 43.58 -39.79
C GLY A 9 22.34 42.17 -39.23
N SER A 10 23.31 41.96 -38.34
CA SER A 10 23.50 40.68 -37.64
C SER A 10 22.19 40.23 -36.96
N PRO A 11 21.80 38.94 -37.01
CA PRO A 11 20.54 38.49 -36.42
C PRO A 11 20.52 38.80 -34.93
N LYS A 12 19.53 39.59 -34.50
CA LYS A 12 19.32 39.94 -33.09
C LYS A 12 19.21 38.65 -32.26
N LYS A 13 20.23 38.37 -31.45
CA LYS A 13 20.28 37.21 -30.54
C LYS A 13 19.08 37.26 -29.60
N LYS A 14 18.05 36.43 -29.86
CA LYS A 14 16.83 36.35 -29.06
C LYS A 14 17.21 35.99 -27.62
N ASN A 15 17.12 36.97 -26.71
CA ASN A 15 17.58 36.84 -25.32
C ASN A 15 16.97 35.61 -24.66
N GLY A 16 17.82 34.65 -24.25
CA GLY A 16 17.41 33.36 -23.66
C GLY A 16 16.74 33.45 -22.27
N LYS A 17 16.30 34.65 -21.83
CA LYS A 17 15.66 34.87 -20.53
C LYS A 17 14.37 34.03 -20.39
N GLY A 18 13.57 33.89 -21.44
CA GLY A 18 12.38 33.02 -21.42
C GLY A 18 12.70 31.53 -21.33
N LYS A 19 13.76 31.07 -22.00
CA LYS A 19 14.23 29.68 -21.88
C LYS A 19 14.75 29.40 -20.46
N LYS A 20 15.48 30.34 -19.84
CA LYS A 20 15.97 30.21 -18.46
C LYS A 20 14.81 30.13 -17.45
N ILE A 21 13.75 30.93 -17.61
CA ILE A 21 12.56 30.88 -16.75
C ILE A 21 11.84 29.53 -16.91
N PHE A 22 11.67 29.05 -18.15
CA PHE A 22 11.08 27.73 -18.40
C PHE A 22 11.88 26.60 -17.73
N PHE A 23 13.20 26.57 -17.90
CA PHE A 23 14.05 25.56 -17.25
C PHE A 23 14.04 25.66 -15.71
N PHE A 24 13.89 26.87 -15.17
CA PHE A 24 13.75 27.07 -13.73
C PHE A 24 12.44 26.46 -13.19
N PHE A 25 11.31 26.73 -13.83
CA PHE A 25 10.03 26.11 -13.46
C PHE A 25 10.04 24.60 -13.67
N LEU A 26 10.66 24.11 -14.74
CA LEU A 26 10.83 22.68 -14.97
C LEU A 26 11.66 22.03 -13.86
N LEU A 27 12.75 22.66 -13.43
CA LEU A 27 13.57 22.17 -12.32
C LEU A 27 12.76 22.10 -11.02
N ILE A 28 11.97 23.14 -10.70
CA ILE A 28 11.09 23.14 -9.53
C ILE A 28 10.08 21.99 -9.60
N LEU A 29 9.44 21.79 -10.76
CA LEU A 29 8.48 20.72 -10.95
C LEU A 29 9.11 19.33 -10.74
N VAL A 30 10.32 19.11 -11.26
CA VAL A 30 11.06 17.85 -11.05
C VAL A 30 11.41 17.65 -9.58
N LEU A 31 11.85 18.69 -8.88
CA LEU A 31 12.15 18.60 -7.44
C LEU A 31 10.90 18.29 -6.61
N LEU A 32 9.76 18.91 -6.93
CA LEU A 32 8.48 18.63 -6.28
C LEU A 32 8.02 17.18 -6.56
N ALA A 33 8.15 16.72 -7.80
CA ALA A 33 7.80 15.35 -8.17
C ALA A 33 8.71 14.33 -7.47
N ALA A 34 10.01 14.60 -7.37
CA ALA A 34 10.95 13.75 -6.65
C ALA A 34 10.63 13.68 -5.14
N GLY A 35 10.32 14.83 -4.52
CA GLY A 35 9.89 14.89 -3.13
C GLY A 35 8.60 14.09 -2.88
N ALA A 36 7.58 14.30 -3.73
CA ALA A 36 6.33 13.54 -3.66
C ALA A 36 6.56 12.03 -3.86
N GLY A 37 7.40 11.65 -4.83
CA GLY A 37 7.77 10.26 -5.09
C GLY A 37 8.44 9.60 -3.89
N TYR A 38 9.36 10.31 -3.22
CA TYR A 38 10.01 9.83 -2.00
C TYR A 38 9.01 9.63 -0.85
N LEU A 39 8.06 10.54 -0.67
CA LEU A 39 7.00 10.39 0.34
C LEU A 39 6.12 9.17 0.04
N LEU A 40 5.67 9.01 -1.20
CA LEU A 40 4.87 7.86 -1.61
C LEU A 40 5.63 6.54 -1.43
N TYR A 41 6.93 6.51 -1.76
CA TYR A 41 7.77 5.35 -1.52
C TYR A 41 7.77 4.95 -0.04
N ASN A 42 7.95 5.92 0.86
CA ASN A 42 7.94 5.68 2.30
C ASN A 42 6.58 5.20 2.83
N ILE A 43 5.48 5.67 2.26
CA ILE A 43 4.13 5.27 2.70
C ILE A 43 3.76 3.88 2.18
N ILE A 44 4.12 3.57 0.94
CA ILE A 44 3.62 2.39 0.22
C ILE A 44 4.53 1.18 0.42
N LEU A 45 5.84 1.36 0.26
CA LEU A 45 6.80 0.26 0.10
C LEU A 45 7.68 0.03 1.33
N LYS A 46 7.78 1.01 2.24
CA LYS A 46 8.52 0.81 3.48
C LYS A 46 7.76 -0.20 4.38
N PRO A 47 8.48 -1.11 5.07
CA PRO A 47 7.86 -1.98 6.07
C PRO A 47 7.08 -1.16 7.10
N ASN A 48 5.84 -1.59 7.37
CA ASN A 48 4.95 -0.92 8.33
C ASN A 48 4.30 -1.90 9.31
N VAL A 49 4.55 -3.20 9.15
CA VAL A 49 4.13 -4.25 10.07
C VAL A 49 5.19 -4.42 11.15
N TRP A 50 4.75 -4.52 12.40
CA TRP A 50 5.58 -4.86 13.54
C TRP A 50 5.16 -6.22 14.10
N THR A 51 6.13 -7.08 14.39
CA THR A 51 5.91 -8.35 15.07
C THR A 51 6.93 -8.55 16.19
N PRO A 52 6.56 -9.24 17.29
CA PRO A 52 7.51 -9.64 18.30
C PRO A 52 8.63 -10.50 17.69
N ASP A 53 9.87 -10.25 18.11
CA ASP A 53 11.06 -11.01 17.72
C ASP A 53 11.29 -11.16 16.20
N GLN A 54 10.65 -10.31 15.37
CA GLN A 54 10.67 -10.37 13.90
C GLN A 54 10.10 -11.68 13.34
N GLU A 55 9.35 -12.43 14.13
CA GLU A 55 8.70 -13.66 13.70
C GLU A 55 7.35 -13.38 13.03
N ALA A 56 6.89 -14.32 12.22
CA ALA A 56 5.60 -14.21 11.56
C ALA A 56 4.46 -14.47 12.57
N VAL A 57 3.48 -13.57 12.62
CA VAL A 57 2.32 -13.64 13.51
C VAL A 57 1.09 -14.01 12.72
N ALA A 58 0.30 -14.95 13.23
CA ALA A 58 -0.98 -15.31 12.66
C ALA A 58 -2.10 -14.42 13.20
N ILE A 59 -2.86 -13.78 12.32
CA ILE A 59 -4.09 -13.06 12.66
C ILE A 59 -5.30 -13.78 12.09
N THR A 60 -6.43 -13.71 12.79
CA THR A 60 -7.70 -14.28 12.33
C THR A 60 -8.71 -13.16 12.19
N ILE A 61 -9.31 -13.04 11.00
CA ILE A 61 -10.42 -12.14 10.70
C ILE A 61 -11.71 -12.97 10.72
N PRO A 62 -12.61 -12.78 11.71
CA PRO A 62 -13.87 -13.52 11.80
C PRO A 62 -14.80 -13.30 10.60
N THR A 63 -15.64 -14.29 10.30
CA THR A 63 -16.72 -14.15 9.30
C THR A 63 -17.66 -13.00 9.66
N GLY A 64 -17.99 -12.16 8.67
CA GLY A 64 -18.84 -10.97 8.87
C GLY A 64 -18.09 -9.73 9.40
N SER A 65 -16.77 -9.81 9.58
CA SER A 65 -15.96 -8.65 9.97
C SER A 65 -15.96 -7.56 8.90
N ASP A 66 -16.10 -6.32 9.33
CA ASP A 66 -15.90 -5.14 8.51
C ASP A 66 -14.46 -4.60 8.64
N TYR A 67 -14.19 -3.48 7.97
CA TYR A 67 -12.88 -2.84 7.99
C TYR A 67 -12.48 -2.32 9.37
N GLU A 68 -13.44 -1.86 10.18
CA GLU A 68 -13.17 -1.42 11.55
C GLU A 68 -12.74 -2.59 12.44
N ASN A 69 -13.36 -3.77 12.27
CA ASN A 69 -12.92 -4.98 12.95
C ASN A 69 -11.46 -5.33 12.61
N VAL A 70 -11.08 -5.23 11.33
CA VAL A 70 -9.69 -5.48 10.90
C VAL A 70 -8.72 -4.50 11.55
N LYS A 71 -9.04 -3.20 11.55
CA LYS A 71 -8.23 -2.20 12.24
C LYS A 71 -8.09 -2.52 13.72
N ASN A 72 -9.19 -2.87 14.39
CA ASN A 72 -9.16 -3.24 15.81
C ASN A 72 -8.26 -4.45 16.07
N ILE A 73 -8.33 -5.50 15.24
CA ILE A 73 -7.46 -6.69 15.34
C ILE A 73 -5.98 -6.29 15.20
N LEU A 74 -5.64 -5.53 14.15
CA LEU A 74 -4.26 -5.12 13.87
C LEU A 74 -3.71 -4.17 14.94
N TYR A 75 -4.53 -3.24 15.44
CA TYR A 75 -4.08 -2.15 16.30
C TYR A 75 -4.03 -2.53 17.78
N SER A 76 -4.96 -3.37 18.24
CA SER A 76 -4.96 -3.88 19.62
C SER A 76 -3.74 -4.74 19.90
N GLN A 77 -3.22 -5.43 18.88
CA GLN A 77 -2.01 -6.24 18.95
C GLN A 77 -0.72 -5.44 18.63
N GLY A 78 -0.83 -4.14 18.34
CA GLY A 78 0.32 -3.28 18.05
C GLY A 78 1.05 -3.60 16.73
N LEU A 79 0.39 -4.29 15.80
CA LEU A 79 1.03 -4.84 14.60
C LEU A 79 1.35 -3.81 13.51
N ILE A 80 0.89 -2.56 13.66
CA ILE A 80 1.03 -1.52 12.63
C ILE A 80 1.73 -0.30 13.21
N ILE A 81 2.87 0.05 12.63
CA ILE A 81 3.75 1.14 13.08
C ILE A 81 3.10 2.51 12.77
N HIS A 82 2.71 2.74 11.51
CA HIS A 82 2.07 3.97 11.05
C HIS A 82 0.65 3.71 10.56
N ARG A 83 -0.33 3.88 11.45
CA ARG A 83 -1.75 3.57 11.19
C ARG A 83 -2.36 4.43 10.09
N GLN A 84 -2.05 5.74 10.08
CA GLN A 84 -2.57 6.66 9.08
C GLN A 84 -2.10 6.32 7.66
N ASN A 85 -0.86 5.85 7.51
CA ASN A 85 -0.31 5.41 6.22
C ASN A 85 -1.02 4.16 5.71
N PHE A 86 -1.27 3.20 6.62
CA PHE A 86 -2.05 2.01 6.32
C PHE A 86 -3.46 2.38 5.88
N GLU A 87 -4.17 3.20 6.66
CA GLU A 87 -5.56 3.60 6.38
C GLU A 87 -5.68 4.35 5.07
N TRP A 88 -4.81 5.33 4.82
CA TRP A 88 -4.81 6.09 3.58
C TRP A 88 -4.61 5.18 2.36
N LEU A 89 -3.68 4.23 2.44
CA LEU A 89 -3.43 3.29 1.33
C LEU A 89 -4.57 2.28 1.18
N ALA A 90 -5.15 1.82 2.29
CA ALA A 90 -6.28 0.89 2.29
C ALA A 90 -7.51 1.50 1.59
N GLU A 91 -7.83 2.75 1.91
CA GLU A 91 -8.88 3.52 1.23
C GLU A 91 -8.59 3.65 -0.27
N LYS A 92 -7.34 4.04 -0.62
CA LYS A 92 -6.94 4.18 -2.03
C LYS A 92 -7.06 2.88 -2.82
N LYS A 93 -6.79 1.74 -2.16
CA LYS A 93 -6.90 0.38 -2.73
C LYS A 93 -8.29 -0.23 -2.59
N LYS A 94 -9.26 0.53 -2.05
CA LYS A 94 -10.65 0.11 -1.81
C LYS A 94 -10.76 -1.15 -0.94
N TYR A 95 -9.79 -1.35 -0.05
CA TYR A 95 -9.79 -2.50 0.86
C TYR A 95 -10.99 -2.53 1.81
N PRO A 96 -11.55 -1.41 2.31
CA PRO A 96 -12.70 -1.47 3.20
C PRO A 96 -13.91 -2.21 2.65
N ASN A 97 -14.06 -2.28 1.31
CA ASN A 97 -15.15 -2.98 0.63
C ASN A 97 -14.79 -4.42 0.20
N ALA A 98 -13.59 -4.88 0.55
CA ALA A 98 -13.02 -6.15 0.08
C ALA A 98 -12.40 -6.94 1.23
N VAL A 99 -12.90 -6.75 2.45
CA VAL A 99 -12.51 -7.54 3.62
C VAL A 99 -12.91 -8.99 3.40
N LYS A 100 -11.95 -9.89 3.58
CA LYS A 100 -12.16 -11.34 3.51
C LYS A 100 -11.90 -11.92 4.89
N PRO A 101 -12.81 -12.76 5.43
CA PRO A 101 -12.54 -13.47 6.67
C PRO A 101 -11.49 -14.55 6.43
N GLY A 102 -10.80 -14.99 7.48
CA GLY A 102 -9.81 -16.07 7.39
C GLY A 102 -8.59 -15.85 8.28
N LYS A 103 -7.68 -16.82 8.25
CA LYS A 103 -6.41 -16.77 8.97
C LYS A 103 -5.29 -16.32 8.04
N TYR A 104 -4.54 -15.31 8.43
CA TYR A 104 -3.45 -14.72 7.66
C TYR A 104 -2.16 -14.76 8.46
N LEU A 105 -1.05 -14.99 7.78
CA LEU A 105 0.28 -14.92 8.37
C LEU A 105 0.92 -13.62 7.90
N ILE A 106 1.32 -12.77 8.84
CA ILE A 106 1.97 -11.49 8.57
C ILE A 106 3.33 -11.45 9.25
N ASP A 107 4.29 -10.74 8.68
CA ASP A 107 5.64 -10.61 9.23
C ASP A 107 6.11 -9.15 9.22
N SER A 108 7.16 -8.84 9.98
CA SER A 108 7.69 -7.48 10.13
C SER A 108 8.31 -6.89 8.86
N THR A 109 8.52 -7.69 7.80
CA THR A 109 9.08 -7.20 6.53
C THR A 109 8.00 -6.60 5.63
N MET A 110 6.72 -6.87 5.92
CA MET A 110 5.61 -6.42 5.09
C MET A 110 5.44 -4.90 5.10
N SER A 111 5.31 -4.34 3.89
CA SER A 111 4.86 -2.97 3.69
C SER A 111 3.34 -2.84 3.81
N ASN A 112 2.84 -1.61 3.82
CA ASN A 112 1.39 -1.38 3.72
C ASN A 112 0.80 -2.00 2.45
N ASN A 113 1.53 -1.92 1.34
CA ASN A 113 1.06 -2.47 0.09
C ASN A 113 0.88 -3.98 0.15
N ASP A 114 1.84 -4.69 0.77
CA ASP A 114 1.88 -6.15 0.85
C ASP A 114 0.80 -6.65 1.79
N LEU A 115 0.70 -6.07 2.99
CA LEU A 115 -0.37 -6.40 3.94
C LEU A 115 -1.76 -6.21 3.32
N ILE A 116 -2.02 -5.05 2.69
CA ILE A 116 -3.32 -4.80 2.06
C ILE A 116 -3.56 -5.79 0.92
N ASN A 117 -2.54 -6.14 0.14
CA ASN A 117 -2.69 -7.12 -0.94
C ASN A 117 -3.03 -8.50 -0.40
N LEU A 118 -2.32 -8.98 0.62
CA LEU A 118 -2.56 -10.25 1.29
C LEU A 118 -4.02 -10.35 1.80
N LEU A 119 -4.45 -9.32 2.53
CA LEU A 119 -5.79 -9.30 3.11
C LEU A 119 -6.89 -9.20 2.05
N ARG A 120 -6.66 -8.42 0.99
CA ARG A 120 -7.61 -8.21 -0.11
C ARG A 120 -7.66 -9.40 -1.07
N SER A 121 -6.54 -10.08 -1.30
CA SER A 121 -6.48 -11.28 -2.14
C SER A 121 -7.15 -12.45 -1.42
N GLY A 122 -7.11 -12.48 -0.09
CA GLY A 122 -7.63 -13.61 0.68
C GLY A 122 -6.67 -14.79 0.67
N GLU A 123 -5.36 -14.53 0.51
CA GLU A 123 -4.30 -15.53 0.60
C GLU A 123 -4.14 -15.98 2.06
N GLN A 124 -5.06 -16.85 2.47
CA GLN A 124 -5.13 -17.40 3.82
C GLN A 124 -4.14 -18.54 4.02
N VAL A 125 -3.73 -18.74 5.27
CA VAL A 125 -2.97 -19.92 5.67
C VAL A 125 -3.95 -21.08 5.89
N PRO A 126 -3.70 -22.27 5.31
CA PRO A 126 -4.58 -23.41 5.50
C PRO A 126 -4.65 -23.81 6.98
N VAL A 127 -5.86 -24.05 7.48
CA VAL A 127 -6.09 -24.61 8.80
C VAL A 127 -6.09 -26.13 8.68
N GLN A 128 -5.25 -26.81 9.46
CA GLN A 128 -5.26 -28.27 9.52
C GLN A 128 -6.46 -28.73 10.36
N LEU A 129 -7.48 -29.30 9.70
CA LEU A 129 -8.62 -29.93 10.37
C LEU A 129 -8.27 -31.38 10.69
N ILE A 130 -8.22 -31.74 11.97
CA ILE A 130 -8.03 -33.12 12.42
C ILE A 130 -9.41 -33.74 12.65
N PHE A 131 -9.82 -34.63 11.75
CA PHE A 131 -11.08 -35.37 11.90
C PHE A 131 -10.84 -36.67 12.66
N ASN A 132 -11.18 -36.72 13.94
CA ASN A 132 -11.10 -37.96 14.73
C ASN A 132 -12.42 -38.74 14.63
N ASN A 133 -12.40 -39.89 13.93
CA ASN A 133 -13.45 -40.92 13.89
C ASN A 133 -14.90 -40.41 13.71
N ILE A 134 -15.12 -39.63 12.65
CA ILE A 134 -16.45 -39.11 12.32
C ILE A 134 -17.23 -40.17 11.52
N ARG A 135 -18.35 -40.64 12.06
CA ARG A 135 -19.15 -41.73 11.44
C ARG A 135 -20.28 -41.24 10.54
N GLY A 136 -20.63 -39.94 10.58
CA GLY A 136 -21.74 -39.39 9.78
C GLY A 136 -21.65 -37.88 9.54
N ILE A 137 -22.38 -37.39 8.51
CA ILE A 137 -22.31 -36.00 8.02
C ILE A 137 -22.75 -34.95 9.05
N TYR A 138 -23.63 -35.31 9.98
CA TYR A 138 -24.03 -34.43 11.08
C TYR A 138 -22.90 -34.20 12.10
N GLN A 139 -22.15 -35.25 12.47
CA GLN A 139 -20.97 -35.12 13.33
C GLN A 139 -19.84 -34.35 12.63
N LEU A 140 -19.75 -34.46 11.30
CA LEU A 140 -18.85 -33.65 10.50
C LEU A 140 -19.22 -32.16 10.61
N ALA A 141 -20.49 -31.82 10.41
CA ALA A 141 -20.96 -30.43 10.50
C ALA A 141 -20.72 -29.82 11.89
N GLU A 142 -20.95 -30.59 12.97
CA GLU A 142 -20.68 -30.18 14.35
C GLU A 142 -19.17 -29.96 14.62
N THR A 143 -18.32 -30.88 14.15
CA THR A 143 -16.86 -30.75 14.31
C THR A 143 -16.31 -29.57 13.50
N VAL A 144 -16.86 -29.33 12.30
CA VAL A 144 -16.46 -28.21 11.45
C VAL A 144 -16.94 -26.88 12.03
N SER A 145 -18.21 -26.76 12.45
CA SER A 145 -18.73 -25.50 13.00
C SER A 145 -18.09 -25.07 14.33
N SER A 146 -17.42 -25.98 15.04
CA SER A 146 -16.68 -25.65 16.26
C SER A 146 -15.24 -25.18 15.99
N GLN A 147 -14.71 -25.42 14.78
CA GLN A 147 -13.31 -25.13 14.43
C GLN A 147 -13.14 -23.91 13.50
N ILE A 148 -14.22 -23.40 12.90
CA ILE A 148 -14.27 -22.22 12.02
C ILE A 148 -15.42 -21.29 12.38
#